data_AF-A0A3D2WI46-F1
#
_entry.id   AF-A0A3D2WI46-F1
#
_cell.length_a   1.000
_cell.length_b   1.000
_cell.length_c   1.000
_cell.angle_alpha   90.00
_cell.angle_beta   90.00
_cell.angle_gamma   90.00
#
_symmetry.space_group_name_H-M   'P 1'
#
loop_
_entity.id
_entity.type
_entity.pdbx_description
1 polymer ?
#
loop_
_entity_poly.entity_id
_entity_poly.type
_entity_poly.pdbx_seq_one_letter_code
_entity_poly.pdbx_strand_id
1 'polypeptide(L)'
;MKIILSLVVLVAFLLFLARTKPTAKASIITMIIGAFIASFIKLPLVSFFLVVIAIAVAITGLPAIREKWLSQQVFDIFKQISPKVSPTEQIALDAGTVGWDGELFSGRPEWDQFLQATPALTPEERAFIDGPCEHAVSMCNAWNIAMERADIPEEAWEFIKKEKFLGMIIPKEYGGLGFSAKAQSAVLQKLASSDVLMISVGVPNSLGPGELLVKYG
;
A
#
# COMPACT_ATOMS: atom_id res chain seq x y z
N MET A 1 37.16 25.98 -16.19
CA MET A 1 36.61 24.97 -17.14
C MET A 1 36.76 23.52 -16.65
N LYS A 2 37.96 23.04 -16.28
CA LYS A 2 38.18 21.64 -15.84
C LYS A 2 37.40 21.21 -14.57
N ILE A 3 37.22 22.12 -13.60
CA ILE A 3 36.46 21.85 -12.37
C ILE A 3 34.96 21.67 -12.68
N ILE A 4 34.39 22.59 -13.47
CA ILE A 4 32.99 22.53 -13.89
C ILE A 4 32.72 21.24 -14.68
N LEU A 5 33.61 20.89 -15.62
CA LEU A 5 33.51 19.63 -16.37
C LEU A 5 33.56 18.40 -15.44
N SER A 6 34.45 18.41 -14.44
CA SER A 6 34.55 17.31 -13.46
C SER A 6 33.28 17.17 -12.63
N LEU A 7 32.67 18.28 -12.20
CA LEU A 7 31.40 18.27 -11.48
C LEU A 7 30.26 17.73 -12.34
N VAL A 8 30.16 18.17 -13.60
CA VAL A 8 29.14 17.68 -14.54
C VAL A 8 29.28 16.17 -14.75
N VAL A 9 30.50 15.67 -14.97
CA VAL A 9 30.76 14.23 -15.14
C VAL A 9 30.42 13.44 -13.88
N LEU A 10 30.80 13.92 -12.70
CA LEU A 10 30.48 13.28 -11.42
C LEU A 10 28.97 13.21 -11.20
N VAL A 11 28.25 14.32 -11.39
CA VAL A 11 26.80 14.37 -11.22
C VAL A 11 26.10 13.47 -12.24
N ALA A 12 26.49 13.52 -13.51
CA ALA A 12 25.91 12.66 -14.55
C ALA A 12 26.11 11.17 -14.24
N PHE A 13 27.29 10.79 -13.73
CA PHE A 13 27.58 9.42 -13.32
C PHE A 13 26.75 8.98 -12.11
N LEU A 14 26.61 9.83 -11.09
CA LEU A 14 25.77 9.54 -9.93
C LEU A 14 24.29 9.45 -10.30
N LEU A 15 23.80 10.30 -11.20
CA LEU A 15 22.44 10.23 -11.74
C LEU A 15 22.22 8.95 -12.56
N PHE A 16 23.21 8.51 -13.33
CA PHE A 16 23.16 7.24 -14.05
C PHE A 16 23.04 6.05 -13.08
N LEU A 17 23.83 6.04 -12.01
CA LEU A 17 23.71 5.03 -10.95
C LEU A 17 22.33 5.09 -10.26
N ALA A 18 21.83 6.28 -9.95
CA ALA A 18 20.50 6.44 -9.35
C ALA A 18 19.38 5.90 -10.26
N ARG A 19 19.51 6.06 -11.59
CA ARG A 19 18.52 5.57 -12.56
C ARG A 19 18.53 4.05 -12.70
N THR A 20 19.69 3.42 -12.61
CA THR A 20 19.83 1.96 -12.76
C THR A 20 19.46 1.19 -11.49
N LYS A 21 19.28 1.89 -10.35
CA LYS A 21 18.91 1.32 -9.04
C LYS A 21 19.71 0.05 -8.66
N PRO A 22 21.05 0.04 -8.80
CA PRO A 22 21.85 -1.13 -8.48
C PRO A 22 21.85 -1.39 -6.97
N THR A 23 22.13 -2.63 -6.58
CA THR A 23 22.34 -2.96 -5.16
C THR A 23 23.50 -2.15 -4.57
N ALA A 24 23.57 -2.00 -3.25
CA ALA A 24 24.65 -1.26 -2.59
C ALA A 24 26.05 -1.82 -2.96
N LYS A 25 26.18 -3.15 -3.05
CA LYS A 25 27.43 -3.81 -3.47
C LYS A 25 27.80 -3.46 -4.92
N ALA A 26 26.84 -3.53 -5.84
CA ALA A 26 27.07 -3.17 -7.24
C ALA A 26 27.43 -1.67 -7.37
N SER A 27 26.77 -0.79 -6.62
CA SER A 27 27.07 0.65 -6.58
C SER A 27 28.52 0.92 -6.17
N ILE A 28 29.01 0.28 -5.12
CA ILE A 28 30.40 0.43 -4.64
C ILE A 28 31.39 -0.02 -5.71
N ILE A 29 31.17 -1.20 -6.31
CA ILE A 29 32.05 -1.75 -7.36
C ILE A 29 32.10 -0.79 -8.56
N THR A 30 30.94 -0.33 -9.04
CA THR A 30 30.88 0.58 -10.19
C THR A 30 31.55 1.92 -9.89
N MET A 31 31.41 2.46 -8.68
CA MET A 31 32.11 3.69 -8.27
C MET A 31 33.63 3.51 -8.20
N ILE A 32 34.14 2.37 -7.72
CA ILE A 32 35.58 2.09 -7.68
C ILE A 32 36.15 1.98 -9.10
N ILE A 33 35.46 1.27 -10.00
CA ILE A 33 35.86 1.17 -11.42
C ILE A 33 35.83 2.56 -12.07
N GLY A 34 34.77 3.33 -11.84
CA GLY A 34 34.65 4.71 -12.32
C GLY A 34 35.77 5.61 -11.80
N ALA A 35 36.16 5.46 -10.54
CA ALA A 35 37.27 6.20 -9.95
C ALA A 35 38.62 5.84 -10.59
N PHE A 36 38.85 4.56 -10.87
CA PHE A 36 40.05 4.10 -11.57
C PHE A 36 40.11 4.71 -12.96
N ILE A 37 39.05 4.60 -13.77
CA ILE A 37 38.97 5.19 -15.11
C ILE A 37 39.19 6.71 -15.07
N ALA A 38 38.55 7.41 -14.12
CA ALA A 38 38.74 8.85 -13.94
C ALA A 38 40.20 9.23 -13.63
N SER A 39 40.93 8.37 -12.93
CA SER A 39 42.37 8.54 -12.68
C SER A 39 43.20 8.46 -13.98
N PHE A 40 42.92 7.46 -14.84
CA PHE A 40 43.59 7.33 -16.16
C PHE A 40 43.32 8.51 -17.10
N ILE A 41 42.10 9.06 -17.06
CA ILE A 41 41.68 10.19 -17.89
C ILE A 41 42.13 11.55 -17.28
N LYS A 42 42.89 11.53 -16.17
CA LYS A 42 43.41 12.71 -15.47
C LYS A 42 42.30 13.64 -14.94
N LEU A 43 41.21 13.05 -14.42
CA LEU A 43 40.14 13.73 -13.67
C LEU A 43 40.23 13.38 -12.17
N PRO A 44 41.25 13.90 -11.44
CA PRO A 44 41.53 13.50 -10.07
C PRO A 44 40.39 13.84 -9.10
N LEU A 45 39.66 14.91 -9.36
CA LEU A 45 38.52 15.34 -8.52
C LEU A 45 37.36 14.33 -8.59
N VAL A 46 37.04 13.84 -9.79
CA VAL A 46 36.01 12.80 -9.97
C VAL A 46 36.45 11.50 -9.29
N SER A 47 37.70 11.09 -9.50
CA SER A 47 38.26 9.88 -8.88
C SER A 47 38.18 9.94 -7.35
N PHE A 48 38.62 11.06 -6.76
CA PHE A 48 38.58 11.28 -5.32
C PHE A 48 37.16 11.18 -4.76
N PHE A 49 36.20 11.92 -5.32
CA PHE A 49 34.83 11.92 -4.81
C PHE A 49 34.14 10.55 -4.98
N LEU A 50 34.39 9.84 -6.08
CA LEU A 50 33.83 8.49 -6.26
C LEU A 50 34.34 7.52 -5.20
N VAL A 51 35.63 7.57 -4.84
CA VAL A 51 36.19 6.74 -3.76
C VAL A 51 35.58 7.13 -2.41
N VAL A 52 35.50 8.42 -2.10
CA VAL A 52 34.91 8.90 -0.83
C VAL A 52 33.45 8.46 -0.70
N ILE A 53 32.66 8.61 -1.76
CA ILE A 53 31.25 8.19 -1.77
C ILE A 53 31.15 6.66 -1.64
N ALA A 54 31.99 5.89 -2.35
CA ALA A 54 32.01 4.44 -2.24
C ALA A 54 32.31 3.96 -0.81
N ILE A 55 33.27 4.60 -0.14
CA ILE A 55 33.60 4.32 1.27
C ILE A 55 32.43 4.70 2.18
N ALA A 56 31.81 5.86 1.98
CA ALA A 56 30.66 6.28 2.77
C ALA A 56 29.48 5.30 2.64
N VAL A 57 29.18 4.83 1.42
CA VAL A 57 28.15 3.80 1.15
C VAL A 57 28.53 2.47 1.81
N ALA A 58 29.80 2.08 1.77
CA ALA A 58 30.27 0.85 2.42
C ALA A 58 30.12 0.92 3.96
N ILE A 59 30.52 2.03 4.58
CA ILE A 59 30.42 2.25 6.03
C ILE A 59 28.95 2.30 6.47
N THR A 60 28.12 3.08 5.79
CA THR A 60 26.69 3.18 6.09
C THR A 60 25.92 1.88 5.83
N GLY A 61 26.45 1.00 4.98
CA GLY A 61 25.91 -0.34 4.74
C GLY A 61 26.28 -1.39 5.79
N LEU A 62 27.24 -1.13 6.69
CA LEU A 62 27.60 -2.06 7.76
C LEU A 62 26.43 -2.21 8.74
N PRO A 63 25.98 -3.44 9.08
CA PRO A 63 24.79 -3.64 9.92
C PRO A 63 24.83 -2.86 11.24
N ALA A 64 25.99 -2.84 11.90
CA ALA A 64 26.16 -2.14 13.18
C ALA A 64 25.94 -0.62 13.08
N ILE A 65 26.33 0.01 11.97
CA ILE A 65 26.17 1.45 11.75
C ILE A 65 24.78 1.74 11.18
N ARG A 66 24.35 0.94 10.20
CA ARG A 66 23.04 1.05 9.56
C ARG A 66 21.92 0.96 10.58
N GLU A 67 21.86 -0.12 11.35
CA GLU A 67 20.72 -0.42 12.20
C GLU A 67 20.71 0.43 13.48
N LYS A 68 21.87 0.62 14.12
CA LYS A 68 21.93 1.29 15.43
C LYS A 68 22.02 2.81 15.35
N TRP A 69 22.57 3.36 14.27
CA TRP A 69 22.79 4.79 14.15
C TRP A 69 21.97 5.39 13.01
N LEU A 70 22.18 4.95 11.77
CA LEU A 70 21.55 5.58 10.61
C LEU A 70 20.02 5.41 10.61
N SER A 71 19.53 4.18 10.73
CA SER A 71 18.10 3.86 10.75
C SER A 71 17.39 4.50 11.94
N GLN A 72 18.00 4.49 13.13
CA GLN A 72 17.41 5.10 14.32
C GLN A 72 17.24 6.62 14.16
N GLN A 73 18.26 7.32 13.66
CA GLN A 73 18.19 8.77 13.44
C GLN A 73 17.12 9.14 12.40
N VAL A 74 17.05 8.38 11.29
CA VAL A 74 16.02 8.58 10.27
C VAL A 74 14.63 8.34 10.85
N PHE A 75 14.47 7.29 11.67
CA PHE A 75 13.21 6.98 12.35
C PHE A 75 12.80 8.07 13.34
N ASP A 76 13.73 8.62 14.12
CA ASP A 76 13.42 9.69 15.08
C ASP A 76 12.96 10.98 14.37
N ILE A 77 13.59 11.33 13.25
CA ILE A 77 13.14 12.45 12.38
C ILE A 77 11.75 12.15 11.83
N PHE A 78 11.54 10.95 11.29
CA PHE A 78 10.26 10.54 10.73
C PHE A 78 9.13 10.60 11.77
N LYS A 79 9.42 10.20 13.01
CA LYS A 79 8.47 10.24 14.13
C LYS A 79 8.09 11.67 14.52
N GLN A 80 8.99 12.63 14.37
CA GLN A 80 8.70 14.05 14.66
C GLN A 80 7.79 14.69 13.59
N ILE A 81 7.93 14.30 12.32
CA ILE A 81 7.15 14.86 11.22
C ILE A 81 5.82 14.13 10.99
N SER A 82 5.70 12.91 11.49
CA SER A 82 4.49 12.09 11.33
C SER A 82 3.30 12.71 12.10
N PRO A 83 2.09 12.73 11.52
CA PRO A 83 0.88 13.19 12.21
C PRO A 83 0.65 12.40 13.49
N LYS A 84 0.16 13.07 14.55
CA LYS A 84 -0.25 12.38 15.77
C LYS A 84 -1.58 11.68 15.52
N VAL A 85 -1.59 10.37 15.70
CA VAL A 85 -2.80 9.54 15.61
C VAL A 85 -3.64 9.76 16.87
N SER A 86 -4.93 10.09 16.69
CA SER A 86 -5.88 10.18 17.80
C SER A 86 -6.22 8.80 18.38
N PRO A 87 -6.74 8.68 19.62
CA PRO A 87 -7.10 7.38 20.20
C PRO A 87 -8.07 6.57 19.33
N THR A 88 -9.03 7.22 18.68
CA THR A 88 -10.00 6.56 17.78
C THR A 88 -9.37 6.09 16.48
N GLU A 89 -8.48 6.89 15.88
CA GLU A 89 -7.75 6.48 14.69
C GLU A 89 -6.78 5.33 15.00
N GLN A 90 -6.20 5.31 16.22
CA GLN A 90 -5.34 4.21 16.65
C GLN A 90 -6.13 2.91 16.75
N ILE A 91 -7.33 2.94 17.34
CA ILE A 91 -8.22 1.77 17.38
C ILE A 91 -8.53 1.29 15.97
N ALA A 92 -8.83 2.20 15.03
CA ALA A 92 -9.09 1.82 13.63
C ALA A 92 -7.86 1.24 12.92
N LEU A 93 -6.65 1.76 13.18
CA LEU A 93 -5.40 1.23 12.63
C LEU A 93 -5.06 -0.14 13.23
N ASP A 94 -5.24 -0.32 14.54
CA ASP A 94 -5.05 -1.58 15.24
C ASP A 94 -6.12 -2.61 14.79
N ALA A 95 -7.32 -2.13 14.43
CA ALA A 95 -8.37 -2.92 13.80
C ALA A 95 -8.02 -3.34 12.39
N GLY A 96 -6.98 -2.78 11.77
CA GLY A 96 -6.50 -3.24 10.47
C GLY A 96 -5.78 -4.58 10.58
N THR A 97 -5.33 -5.10 9.45
CA THR A 97 -4.31 -6.15 9.39
C THR A 97 -3.11 -5.64 8.62
N VAL A 98 -1.92 -6.13 8.96
CA VAL A 98 -0.73 -5.90 8.15
C VAL A 98 -0.78 -6.87 6.98
N GLY A 99 -0.82 -6.33 5.76
CA GLY A 99 -0.76 -7.12 4.54
C GLY A 99 0.66 -7.56 4.20
N TRP A 100 0.82 -8.19 3.04
CA TRP A 100 2.12 -8.59 2.51
C TRP A 100 3.07 -7.40 2.28
N ASP A 101 2.53 -6.19 2.07
CA ASP A 101 3.28 -4.95 1.98
C ASP A 101 4.12 -4.66 3.24
N GLY A 102 3.69 -5.12 4.41
CA GLY A 102 4.49 -5.07 5.63
C GLY A 102 5.83 -5.80 5.50
N GLU A 103 5.86 -6.94 4.80
CA GLU A 103 7.11 -7.68 4.55
C GLU A 103 8.03 -6.92 3.60
N LEU A 104 7.46 -6.28 2.58
CA LEU A 104 8.21 -5.43 1.66
C LEU A 104 8.90 -4.27 2.43
N PHE A 105 8.17 -3.60 3.32
CA PHE A 105 8.72 -2.52 4.14
C PHE A 105 9.71 -3.01 5.20
N SER A 106 9.59 -4.26 5.65
CA SER A 106 10.58 -4.88 6.54
C SER A 106 11.93 -5.18 5.86
N GLY A 107 11.98 -5.14 4.52
CA GLY A 107 13.16 -5.48 3.73
C GLY A 107 13.45 -6.99 3.64
N ARG A 108 12.50 -7.83 4.05
CA ARG A 108 12.56 -9.30 3.95
C ARG A 108 11.25 -9.86 3.36
N PRO A 109 10.90 -9.53 2.10
CA PRO A 109 9.68 -10.01 1.47
C PRO A 109 9.74 -11.51 1.13
N GLU A 110 8.73 -12.27 1.52
CA GLU A 110 8.50 -13.65 1.09
C GLU A 110 7.65 -13.66 -0.19
N TRP A 111 8.31 -13.66 -1.35
CA TRP A 111 7.64 -13.57 -2.65
C TRP A 111 6.71 -14.75 -2.95
N ASP A 112 7.03 -15.93 -2.41
CA ASP A 112 6.19 -17.11 -2.60
C ASP A 112 4.83 -16.94 -1.93
N GLN A 113 4.75 -16.22 -0.80
CA GLN A 113 3.46 -15.89 -0.18
C GLN A 113 2.65 -14.91 -1.03
N PHE A 114 3.30 -13.91 -1.62
CA PHE A 114 2.64 -12.95 -2.52
C PHE A 114 2.07 -13.60 -3.77
N LEU A 115 2.79 -14.56 -4.34
CA LEU A 115 2.42 -15.24 -5.58
C LEU A 115 1.35 -16.32 -5.38
N GLN A 116 1.01 -16.67 -4.14
CA GLN A 116 -0.07 -17.62 -3.88
C GLN A 116 -1.41 -17.07 -4.38
N ALA A 117 -2.19 -17.94 -5.03
CA ALA A 117 -3.51 -17.59 -5.52
C ALA A 117 -4.42 -17.18 -4.35
N THR A 118 -5.08 -16.03 -4.45
CA THR A 118 -6.09 -15.64 -3.46
C THR A 118 -7.21 -16.67 -3.42
N PRO A 119 -7.73 -17.03 -2.23
CA PRO A 119 -8.82 -17.99 -2.07
C PRO A 119 -9.95 -17.73 -3.07
N ALA A 120 -10.52 -18.76 -3.69
CA ALA A 120 -11.66 -18.58 -4.59
C ALA A 120 -12.90 -18.15 -3.80
N LEU A 121 -13.85 -17.48 -4.46
CA LEU A 121 -15.17 -17.23 -3.88
C LEU A 121 -15.87 -18.57 -3.64
N THR A 122 -16.47 -18.73 -2.48
CA THR A 122 -17.35 -19.86 -2.18
C THR A 122 -18.60 -19.81 -3.07
N PRO A 123 -19.32 -20.94 -3.26
CA PRO A 123 -20.56 -20.95 -4.02
C PRO A 123 -21.62 -19.97 -3.47
N GLU A 124 -21.69 -19.80 -2.15
CA GLU A 124 -22.61 -18.87 -1.49
C GLU A 124 -22.25 -17.41 -1.81
N GLU A 125 -20.98 -17.03 -1.69
CA GLU A 125 -20.52 -15.69 -2.04
C GLU A 125 -20.74 -15.39 -3.52
N ARG A 126 -20.47 -16.37 -4.40
CA ARG A 126 -20.72 -16.24 -5.83
C ARG A 126 -22.20 -16.03 -6.12
N ALA A 127 -23.08 -16.83 -5.50
CA ALA A 127 -24.52 -16.70 -5.67
C ALA A 127 -25.04 -15.33 -5.18
N PHE A 128 -24.45 -14.78 -4.12
CA PHE A 128 -24.78 -13.44 -3.62
C PHE A 128 -24.41 -12.33 -4.63
N ILE A 129 -23.24 -12.45 -5.26
CA ILE A 129 -22.78 -11.51 -6.28
C ILE A 129 -23.63 -11.58 -7.56
N ASP A 130 -23.97 -12.79 -7.99
CA ASP A 130 -24.67 -13.00 -9.25
C ASP A 130 -26.20 -12.82 -9.13
N GLY A 131 -26.74 -12.81 -7.92
CA GLY A 131 -28.18 -12.63 -7.65
C GLY A 131 -28.47 -11.31 -6.92
N PRO A 132 -28.43 -11.30 -5.57
CA PRO A 132 -28.71 -10.12 -4.75
C PRO A 132 -28.05 -8.82 -5.24
N CYS A 133 -26.76 -8.85 -5.60
CA CYS A 133 -26.07 -7.63 -6.04
C CYS A 133 -26.62 -7.09 -7.37
N GLU A 134 -26.91 -7.97 -8.33
CA GLU A 134 -27.53 -7.57 -9.61
C GLU A 134 -28.91 -6.93 -9.38
N HIS A 135 -29.69 -7.51 -8.47
CA HIS A 135 -30.99 -6.96 -8.14
C HIS A 135 -30.87 -5.58 -7.49
N ALA A 136 -30.00 -5.42 -6.48
CA ALA A 136 -29.78 -4.14 -5.82
C ALA A 136 -29.33 -3.04 -6.80
N VAL A 137 -28.43 -3.37 -7.73
CA VAL A 137 -28.01 -2.47 -8.80
C VAL A 137 -29.17 -2.07 -9.71
N SER A 138 -30.02 -3.04 -10.11
CA SER A 138 -31.16 -2.76 -10.99
C SER A 138 -32.19 -1.81 -10.38
N MET A 139 -32.28 -1.75 -9.05
CA MET A 139 -33.15 -0.81 -8.32
C MET A 139 -32.59 0.61 -8.27
N CYS A 140 -31.29 0.79 -8.56
CA CYS A 140 -30.59 2.06 -8.40
C CYS A 140 -30.28 2.71 -9.75
N ASN A 141 -31.02 3.78 -10.08
CA ASN A 141 -30.64 4.68 -11.17
C ASN A 141 -29.63 5.72 -10.65
N ALA A 142 -28.35 5.56 -11.01
CA ALA A 142 -27.25 6.40 -10.52
C ALA A 142 -27.41 7.89 -10.86
N TRP A 143 -27.90 8.23 -12.06
CA TRP A 143 -28.12 9.63 -12.44
C TRP A 143 -29.20 10.28 -11.58
N ASN A 144 -30.34 9.61 -11.39
CA ASN A 144 -31.43 10.16 -10.60
C ASN A 144 -31.03 10.28 -9.11
N ILE A 145 -30.32 9.27 -8.57
CA ILE A 145 -29.76 9.34 -7.21
C ILE A 145 -28.87 10.59 -7.07
N ALA A 146 -27.95 10.82 -8.01
CA ALA A 146 -26.99 11.92 -7.91
C ALA A 146 -27.60 13.31 -8.17
N MET A 147 -28.58 13.41 -9.08
CA MET A 147 -29.05 14.71 -9.60
C MET A 147 -30.40 15.16 -9.02
N GLU A 148 -31.25 14.24 -8.59
CA GLU A 148 -32.62 14.56 -8.16
C GLU A 148 -32.89 14.14 -6.71
N ARG A 149 -32.58 12.89 -6.35
CA ARG A 149 -32.97 12.32 -5.04
C ARG A 149 -31.98 12.61 -3.92
N ALA A 150 -30.69 12.67 -4.23
CA ALA A 150 -29.59 12.68 -3.25
C ALA A 150 -29.59 11.49 -2.27
N ASP A 151 -30.29 10.39 -2.60
CA ASP A 151 -30.37 9.15 -1.82
C ASP A 151 -30.77 7.97 -2.73
N ILE A 152 -30.51 6.74 -2.29
CA ILE A 152 -31.02 5.53 -2.96
C ILE A 152 -32.53 5.37 -2.68
N PRO A 153 -33.30 4.73 -3.57
CA PRO A 153 -34.74 4.51 -3.36
C PRO A 153 -35.03 3.74 -2.07
N GLU A 154 -36.16 4.04 -1.41
CA GLU A 154 -36.57 3.36 -0.16
C GLU A 154 -36.69 1.84 -0.34
N GLU A 155 -37.23 1.39 -1.47
CA GLU A 155 -37.31 -0.04 -1.80
C GLU A 155 -35.92 -0.69 -1.88
N ALA A 156 -34.92 0.04 -2.39
CA ALA A 156 -33.54 -0.45 -2.43
C ALA A 156 -32.94 -0.52 -1.02
N TRP A 157 -33.22 0.47 -0.15
CA TRP A 157 -32.84 0.44 1.27
C TRP A 157 -33.42 -0.78 1.99
N GLU A 158 -34.72 -1.05 1.82
CA GLU A 158 -35.38 -2.23 2.42
C GLU A 158 -34.77 -3.54 1.92
N PHE A 159 -34.52 -3.63 0.61
CA PHE A 159 -33.89 -4.79 0.00
C PHE A 159 -32.50 -5.06 0.57
N ILE A 160 -31.61 -4.07 0.60
CA ILE A 160 -30.22 -4.28 1.06
C ILE A 160 -30.14 -4.61 2.55
N LYS A 161 -31.06 -4.08 3.36
CA LYS A 161 -31.18 -4.45 4.79
C LYS A 161 -31.64 -5.90 4.94
N LYS A 162 -32.68 -6.30 4.20
CA LYS A 162 -33.24 -7.66 4.23
C LYS A 162 -32.22 -8.71 3.79
N GLU A 163 -31.49 -8.45 2.70
CA GLU A 163 -30.45 -9.34 2.17
C GLU A 163 -29.11 -9.19 2.92
N LYS A 164 -29.05 -8.41 4.00
CA LYS A 164 -27.91 -8.28 4.90
C LYS A 164 -26.63 -7.74 4.27
N PHE A 165 -26.74 -6.90 3.25
CA PHE A 165 -25.59 -6.21 2.65
C PHE A 165 -24.80 -5.41 3.70
N LEU A 166 -25.48 -4.82 4.68
CA LEU A 166 -24.86 -3.97 5.72
C LEU A 166 -24.12 -4.76 6.81
N GLY A 167 -24.20 -6.10 6.80
CA GLY A 167 -23.56 -6.98 7.77
C GLY A 167 -22.95 -8.21 7.11
N MET A 168 -22.46 -8.07 5.87
CA MET A 168 -21.94 -9.20 5.11
C MET A 168 -20.65 -9.77 5.70
N ILE A 169 -19.82 -8.95 6.35
CA ILE A 169 -18.61 -9.44 7.04
C ILE A 169 -18.87 -9.96 8.46
N ILE A 170 -20.04 -9.67 9.03
CA ILE A 170 -20.38 -10.10 10.40
C ILE A 170 -20.56 -11.62 10.41
N PRO A 171 -19.98 -12.36 11.39
CA PRO A 171 -20.15 -13.80 11.49
C PRO A 171 -21.63 -14.23 11.54
N LYS A 172 -21.91 -15.40 10.96
CA LYS A 172 -23.28 -15.93 10.86
C LYS A 172 -23.95 -16.15 12.22
N GLU A 173 -23.17 -16.45 13.26
CA GLU A 173 -23.66 -16.62 14.65
C GLU A 173 -24.27 -15.32 15.23
N TYR A 174 -23.83 -14.16 14.75
CA TYR A 174 -24.40 -12.85 15.09
C TYR A 174 -25.43 -12.36 14.05
N GLY A 175 -25.87 -13.26 13.16
CA GLY A 175 -26.89 -12.97 12.16
C GLY A 175 -26.39 -12.31 10.87
N GLY A 176 -25.07 -12.16 10.67
CA GLY A 176 -24.48 -11.68 9.42
C GLY A 176 -24.35 -12.77 8.34
N LEU A 177 -23.55 -12.49 7.30
CA LEU A 177 -23.26 -13.44 6.22
C LEU A 177 -21.90 -14.15 6.36
N GLY A 178 -20.97 -13.59 7.13
CA GLY A 178 -19.63 -14.16 7.35
C GLY A 178 -18.79 -14.26 6.07
N PHE A 179 -18.96 -13.31 5.14
CA PHE A 179 -18.25 -13.29 3.86
C PHE A 179 -16.78 -12.92 4.03
N SER A 180 -15.95 -13.48 3.14
CA SER A 180 -14.53 -13.18 3.06
C SER A 180 -14.25 -11.76 2.56
N ALA A 181 -13.03 -11.24 2.84
CA ALA A 181 -12.57 -9.97 2.28
C ALA A 181 -12.60 -9.93 0.74
N LYS A 182 -12.42 -11.09 0.08
CA LYS A 182 -12.55 -11.22 -1.37
C LYS A 182 -14.00 -11.07 -1.82
N ALA A 183 -14.95 -11.67 -1.11
CA ALA A 183 -16.36 -11.52 -1.40
C ALA A 183 -16.84 -10.09 -1.17
N GLN A 184 -16.44 -9.46 -0.06
CA GLN A 184 -16.69 -8.04 0.17
C GLN A 184 -16.18 -7.19 -1.02
N SER A 185 -14.92 -7.39 -1.43
CA SER A 185 -14.34 -6.65 -2.57
C SER A 185 -15.12 -6.88 -3.86
N ALA A 186 -15.54 -8.11 -4.14
CA ALA A 186 -16.30 -8.45 -5.34
C ALA A 186 -17.73 -7.89 -5.32
N VAL A 187 -18.39 -7.88 -4.15
CA VAL A 187 -19.69 -7.22 -3.95
C VAL A 187 -19.56 -5.73 -4.23
N LEU A 188 -18.58 -5.03 -3.64
CA LEU A 188 -18.41 -3.59 -3.86
C LEU A 188 -18.10 -3.26 -5.33
N GLN A 189 -17.27 -4.06 -6.00
CA GLN A 189 -17.03 -3.92 -7.44
C GLN A 189 -18.32 -4.08 -8.25
N LYS A 190 -19.20 -5.01 -7.85
CA LYS A 190 -20.48 -5.23 -8.52
C LYS A 190 -21.43 -4.04 -8.34
N LEU A 191 -21.46 -3.46 -7.14
CA LEU A 191 -22.32 -2.32 -6.79
C LEU A 191 -21.80 -0.98 -7.36
N ALA A 192 -20.56 -0.92 -7.84
CA ALA A 192 -19.91 0.31 -8.32
C ALA A 192 -20.58 0.99 -9.52
N SER A 193 -21.58 0.35 -10.15
CA SER A 193 -22.47 1.02 -11.12
C SER A 193 -23.35 2.10 -10.48
N SER A 194 -23.48 2.10 -9.15
CA SER A 194 -24.10 3.17 -8.36
C SER A 194 -23.19 3.51 -7.16
N ASP A 195 -22.49 4.64 -7.26
CA ASP A 195 -21.54 5.09 -6.23
C ASP A 195 -22.18 5.17 -4.84
N VAL A 196 -23.40 5.71 -4.74
CA VAL A 196 -24.10 5.86 -3.45
C VAL A 196 -24.47 4.51 -2.86
N LEU A 197 -24.95 3.55 -3.68
CA LEU A 197 -25.23 2.19 -3.21
C LEU A 197 -23.95 1.50 -2.72
N MET A 198 -22.87 1.57 -3.50
CA MET A 198 -21.58 1.00 -3.16
C MET A 198 -21.04 1.59 -1.85
N ILE A 199 -21.10 2.91 -1.66
CA ILE A 199 -20.61 3.59 -0.45
C ILE A 199 -21.47 3.20 0.76
N SER A 200 -22.80 3.25 0.62
CA SER A 200 -23.74 2.89 1.70
C SER A 200 -23.56 1.45 2.18
N VAL A 201 -23.21 0.53 1.28
CA VAL A 201 -22.90 -0.88 1.63
C VAL A 201 -21.45 -1.04 2.12
N GLY A 202 -20.49 -0.33 1.52
CA GLY A 202 -19.06 -0.51 1.79
C GLY A 202 -18.60 0.07 3.11
N VAL A 203 -19.13 1.22 3.52
CA VAL A 203 -18.71 1.88 4.77
C VAL A 203 -18.97 1.01 6.00
N PRO A 204 -20.17 0.44 6.23
CA PRO A 204 -20.42 -0.42 7.39
C PRO A 204 -19.57 -1.70 7.44
N ASN A 205 -19.14 -2.20 6.27
CA ASN A 205 -18.41 -3.47 6.15
C ASN A 205 -16.88 -3.33 6.06
N SER A 206 -16.33 -2.13 6.04
CA SER A 206 -14.87 -1.88 6.04
C SER A 206 -14.41 -1.42 7.44
N LEU A 207 -13.45 -0.49 7.54
CA LEU A 207 -13.03 0.19 8.79
C LEU A 207 -14.16 1.03 9.45
N GLY A 208 -15.42 0.70 9.18
CA GLY A 208 -16.60 1.15 9.90
C GLY A 208 -16.95 0.21 11.07
N PRO A 209 -18.20 0.28 11.57
CA PRO A 209 -18.60 -0.45 12.77
C PRO A 209 -18.48 -1.98 12.65
N GLY A 210 -18.62 -2.56 11.45
CA GLY A 210 -18.60 -4.01 11.29
C GLY A 210 -17.25 -4.65 11.64
N GLU A 211 -16.15 -4.13 11.10
CA GLU A 211 -14.80 -4.65 11.38
C GLU A 211 -14.39 -4.40 12.85
N LEU A 212 -14.78 -3.24 13.39
CA LEU A 212 -14.55 -2.90 14.80
C LEU A 212 -15.29 -3.85 15.75
N LEU A 213 -16.55 -4.19 15.45
CA LEU A 213 -17.32 -5.16 16.24
C LEU A 213 -16.66 -6.54 16.20
N VAL A 214 -16.30 -7.04 15.02
CA VAL A 214 -15.70 -8.38 14.90
C VAL A 214 -14.36 -8.50 15.65
N LYS A 215 -13.57 -7.42 15.75
CA LYS A 215 -12.26 -7.45 16.41
C LYS A 215 -12.26 -7.07 17.89
N TYR A 216 -13.18 -6.21 18.33
CA TYR A 216 -13.13 -5.62 19.68
C TYR A 216 -14.44 -5.72 20.48
N GLY A 217 -15.52 -6.26 19.91
CA GLY A 217 -16.87 -6.28 20.50
C GLY A 217 -17.46 -7.67 20.62
#